data_AF-A0A918FCD9-F1
#
_entry.id   AF-A0A918FCD9-F1
#
_cell.length_a   1.000
_cell.length_b   1.000
_cell.length_c   1.000
_cell.angle_alpha   90.00
_cell.angle_beta   90.00
_cell.angle_gamma   90.00
#
_symmetry.space_group_name_H-M   'P 1'
#
loop_
_entity.id
_entity.type
_entity.pdbx_description
1 polymer ?
#
loop_
_entity_poly.entity_id
_entity_poly.type
_entity_poly.pdbx_seq_one_letter_code
_entity_poly.pdbx_strand_id
1 'polypeptide(L)'
;MEGRSHGSMRRTGRAARRVRGFTLLELLAVLAIIGILAAVLIPNLIGLRKRPHDLEALQCGKAVVTAQITYESDHQGVAADRLNQLNTPDVNGACWKVQVVGVNELAAQEVEGTNTLSSSGEADGMYAFKVWSLEGTGMFVYDRWTGRRFVRVE
;
A
#
# COMPACT_ATOMS: atom_id res chain seq x y z
N MET A 1 79.71 27.45 -57.06
CA MET A 1 78.61 28.36 -56.74
C MET A 1 77.36 27.49 -56.60
N GLU A 2 77.07 27.06 -55.38
CA GLU A 2 76.07 27.70 -54.49
C GLU A 2 74.66 27.52 -55.07
N GLY A 3 73.67 26.90 -54.42
CA GLY A 3 73.56 26.36 -53.08
C GLY A 3 72.11 25.95 -52.80
N ARG A 4 71.94 25.20 -51.69
CA ARG A 4 70.81 25.15 -50.75
C ARG A 4 69.38 24.98 -51.30
N SER A 5 68.69 23.97 -50.80
CA SER A 5 67.50 24.25 -49.96
C SER A 5 67.11 23.05 -49.09
N HIS A 6 66.76 23.39 -47.86
CA HIS A 6 66.35 22.53 -46.76
C HIS A 6 64.96 21.92 -46.96
N GLY A 7 64.77 20.71 -46.44
CA GLY A 7 63.46 20.12 -46.22
C GLY A 7 63.47 19.23 -44.98
N SER A 8 63.56 19.83 -43.79
CA SER A 8 63.39 19.12 -42.52
C SER A 8 61.90 18.77 -42.35
N MET A 9 61.54 17.51 -42.58
CA MET A 9 60.21 17.01 -42.26
C MET A 9 60.17 16.62 -40.78
N ARG A 10 59.65 17.54 -39.95
CA ARG A 10 59.41 17.32 -38.52
C ARG A 10 58.40 16.19 -38.34
N ARG A 11 58.83 15.06 -37.78
CA ARG A 11 57.95 14.00 -37.28
C ARG A 11 57.18 14.55 -36.07
N THR A 12 55.92 14.90 -36.27
CA THR A 12 54.98 15.18 -35.18
C THR A 12 54.69 13.89 -34.42
N GLY A 13 55.34 13.72 -33.26
CA GLY A 13 55.01 12.65 -32.33
C GLY A 13 53.62 12.88 -31.74
N ARG A 14 52.63 12.10 -32.18
CA ARG A 14 51.35 11.99 -31.46
C ARG A 14 51.64 11.30 -30.13
N ALA A 15 51.58 12.03 -29.03
CA ALA A 15 51.54 11.45 -27.69
C ALA A 15 50.29 10.56 -27.60
N ALA A 16 50.47 9.24 -27.60
CA ALA A 16 49.40 8.28 -27.40
C ALA A 16 48.83 8.51 -25.99
N ARG A 17 47.64 9.11 -25.93
CA ARG A 17 46.87 9.26 -24.70
C ARG A 17 46.54 7.84 -24.22
N ARG A 18 47.23 7.36 -23.19
CA ARG A 18 46.92 6.07 -22.54
C ARG A 18 45.50 6.12 -22.02
N VAL A 19 44.59 5.44 -22.71
CA VAL A 19 43.25 5.16 -22.21
C VAL A 19 43.43 4.15 -21.09
N ARG A 20 43.23 4.58 -19.85
CA ARG A 20 43.19 3.69 -18.68
C ARG A 20 41.90 2.90 -18.77
N GLY A 21 42.00 1.58 -18.93
CA GLY A 21 40.86 0.67 -18.88
C GLY A 21 40.39 0.47 -17.44
N PHE A 22 39.11 0.15 -17.28
CA PHE A 22 38.50 -0.19 -15.99
C PHE A 22 39.09 -1.51 -15.49
N THR A 23 39.50 -1.57 -14.22
CA THR A 23 40.06 -2.81 -13.64
C THR A 23 38.93 -3.72 -13.14
N LEU A 24 39.10 -5.04 -13.24
CA LEU A 24 38.16 -6.00 -12.65
C LEU A 24 38.03 -5.83 -11.14
N LEU A 25 39.12 -5.38 -10.49
CA LEU A 25 39.15 -5.10 -9.05
C LEU A 25 38.22 -3.93 -8.70
N GLU A 26 38.20 -2.87 -9.50
CA GLU A 26 37.29 -1.74 -9.31
C GLU A 26 35.83 -2.18 -9.43
N LEU A 27 35.49 -3.08 -10.36
CA LEU A 27 34.11 -3.58 -10.48
C LEU A 27 33.74 -4.47 -9.28
N LEU A 28 34.69 -5.29 -8.82
CA LEU A 28 34.45 -6.25 -7.74
C LEU A 28 34.21 -5.55 -6.40
N ALA A 29 35.00 -4.52 -6.06
CA ALA A 29 34.80 -3.75 -4.84
C ALA A 29 33.46 -2.99 -4.85
N VAL A 30 33.03 -2.48 -6.01
CA VAL A 30 31.74 -1.77 -6.15
C VAL A 30 30.56 -2.70 -5.93
N LEU A 31 30.56 -3.90 -6.55
CA LEU A 31 29.52 -4.90 -6.34
C LEU A 31 29.48 -5.41 -4.89
N ALA A 32 30.63 -5.52 -4.23
CA ALA A 32 30.70 -5.88 -2.82
C ALA A 32 30.01 -4.82 -1.93
N ILE A 33 30.27 -3.54 -2.15
CA ILE A 33 29.63 -2.45 -1.40
C ILE A 33 28.13 -2.39 -1.70
N ILE A 34 27.72 -2.45 -2.98
CA ILE A 34 26.30 -2.46 -3.36
C ILE A 34 25.57 -3.66 -2.75
N GLY A 35 26.21 -4.84 -2.71
CA GLY A 35 25.64 -6.04 -2.10
C GLY A 35 25.40 -5.89 -0.60
N ILE A 36 26.35 -5.30 0.14
CA ILE A 36 26.19 -5.01 1.57
C ILE A 36 25.04 -4.01 1.81
N LEU A 37 25.01 -2.92 1.03
CA LEU A 37 23.94 -1.91 1.14
C LEU A 37 22.57 -2.51 0.83
N ALA A 38 22.46 -3.34 -0.21
CA ALA A 38 21.21 -4.00 -0.59
C ALA A 38 20.72 -4.97 0.50
N ALA A 39 21.62 -5.75 1.12
CA ALA A 39 21.27 -6.71 2.17
C ALA A 39 20.63 -6.04 3.40
N VAL A 40 21.09 -4.85 3.78
CA VAL A 40 20.52 -4.08 4.90
C VAL A 40 19.23 -3.35 4.50
N LEU A 41 19.09 -2.95 3.24
CA LEU A 41 17.97 -2.14 2.77
C LEU A 41 16.71 -2.95 2.42
N ILE A 42 16.86 -4.14 1.83
CA ILE A 42 15.75 -5.02 1.42
C ILE A 42 14.79 -5.43 2.57
N PRO A 43 15.24 -5.79 3.79
CA PRO A 43 14.31 -6.27 4.82
C PRO A 43 13.22 -5.25 5.16
N ASN A 44 13.51 -3.97 5.02
CA ASN A 44 12.56 -2.89 5.35
C ASN A 44 11.48 -2.68 4.28
N LEU A 45 11.60 -3.31 3.11
CA LEU A 45 10.65 -3.14 2.01
C LEU A 45 9.38 -4.02 2.15
N ILE A 46 9.47 -5.10 2.93
CA ILE A 46 8.38 -6.08 3.09
C ILE A 46 7.29 -5.57 4.05
N GLY A 47 7.65 -4.77 5.06
CA GLY A 47 6.70 -4.21 6.04
C GLY A 47 5.93 -2.97 5.57
N LEU A 48 6.37 -2.31 4.50
CA LEU A 48 5.72 -1.09 3.98
C LEU A 48 4.42 -1.35 3.21
N ARG A 49 4.13 -2.60 2.83
CA ARG A 49 2.95 -2.95 2.00
C ARG A 49 1.67 -3.18 2.80
N LYS A 50 1.75 -3.74 4.01
CA LYS A 50 0.57 -4.01 4.84
C LYS A 50 -0.06 -2.74 5.44
N ARG A 51 0.77 -1.77 5.83
CA ARG A 51 0.35 -0.50 6.46
C ARG A 51 -0.60 0.35 5.60
N PRO A 52 -0.39 0.55 4.28
CA PRO A 52 -1.32 1.35 3.47
C PRO A 52 -2.70 0.70 3.34
N HIS A 53 -2.80 -0.64 3.31
CA HIS A 53 -4.09 -1.32 3.21
C HIS A 53 -4.94 -1.15 4.48
N ASP A 54 -4.31 -1.20 5.66
CA ASP A 54 -5.01 -0.89 6.91
C ASP A 54 -5.49 0.57 6.91
N LEU A 55 -4.69 1.52 6.41
CA LEU A 55 -5.09 2.93 6.31
C LEU A 55 -6.29 3.14 5.38
N GLU A 56 -6.34 2.43 4.25
CA GLU A 56 -7.46 2.47 3.31
C GLU A 56 -8.73 1.88 3.92
N ALA A 57 -8.62 0.72 4.59
CA ALA A 57 -9.72 0.11 5.33
C ALA A 57 -10.24 1.02 6.46
N LEU A 58 -9.35 1.72 7.16
CA LEU A 58 -9.70 2.70 8.19
C LEU A 58 -10.43 3.92 7.63
N GLN A 59 -10.03 4.42 6.45
CA GLN A 59 -10.73 5.53 5.79
C GLN A 59 -12.14 5.12 5.36
N CYS A 60 -12.25 3.96 4.72
CA CYS A 60 -13.53 3.36 4.37
C CYS A 60 -14.41 3.13 5.61
N GLY A 61 -13.86 2.59 6.70
CA GLY A 61 -14.56 2.36 7.96
C GLY A 61 -15.18 3.61 8.57
N LYS A 62 -14.46 4.75 8.52
CA LYS A 62 -15.00 6.03 8.98
C LYS A 62 -16.25 6.45 8.20
N ALA A 63 -16.22 6.26 6.88
CA ALA A 63 -17.37 6.57 6.03
C ALA A 63 -18.55 5.63 6.34
N VAL A 64 -18.28 4.33 6.53
CA VAL A 64 -19.29 3.33 6.93
C VAL A 64 -19.94 3.67 8.26
N VAL A 65 -19.16 4.01 9.29
CA VAL A 65 -19.70 4.41 10.61
C VAL A 65 -20.50 5.71 10.52
N THR A 66 -20.04 6.69 9.74
CA THR A 66 -20.78 7.94 9.54
C THR A 66 -22.12 7.68 8.85
N ALA A 67 -22.13 6.78 7.86
CA ALA A 67 -23.36 6.37 7.17
C ALA A 67 -24.30 5.58 8.10
N GLN A 68 -23.76 4.70 8.97
CA GLN A 68 -24.53 4.00 10.01
C GLN A 68 -25.21 4.96 10.98
N ILE A 69 -24.46 5.93 11.53
CA ILE A 69 -25.01 6.91 12.48
C ILE A 69 -26.11 7.75 11.81
N THR A 70 -25.90 8.16 10.56
CA THR A 70 -26.92 8.88 9.77
C THR A 70 -28.15 7.99 9.55
N TYR A 71 -27.95 6.74 9.15
CA TYR A 71 -29.03 5.79 8.92
C TYR A 71 -29.84 5.54 10.19
N GLU A 72 -29.19 5.33 11.34
CA GLU A 72 -29.86 5.21 12.65
C GLU A 72 -30.71 6.44 12.98
N SER A 73 -30.17 7.64 12.74
CA SER A 73 -30.89 8.89 12.96
C SER A 73 -32.17 8.96 12.13
N ASP A 74 -32.13 8.46 10.89
CA ASP A 74 -33.27 8.44 9.98
C ASP A 74 -34.26 7.30 10.29
N HIS A 75 -33.80 6.22 10.93
CA HIS A 75 -34.56 4.98 11.17
C HIS A 75 -34.83 4.71 12.65
N GLN A 76 -35.05 5.75 13.45
CA GLN A 76 -35.47 5.63 14.87
C GLN A 76 -34.49 4.81 15.75
N GLY A 77 -33.19 4.91 15.48
CA GLY A 77 -32.14 4.20 16.21
C GLY A 77 -31.87 2.79 15.72
N VAL A 78 -32.46 2.36 14.59
CA VAL A 78 -32.18 1.08 13.96
C VAL A 78 -31.00 1.23 13.00
N ALA A 79 -29.94 0.45 13.21
CA ALA A 79 -28.76 0.46 12.37
C ALA A 79 -29.01 -0.27 11.04
N ALA A 80 -28.15 -0.06 10.05
CA ALA A 80 -28.26 -0.72 8.75
C ALA A 80 -27.61 -2.10 8.76
N ASP A 81 -28.40 -3.15 8.57
CA ASP A 81 -27.91 -4.54 8.63
C ASP A 81 -27.34 -5.02 7.29
N ARG A 82 -27.48 -4.20 6.23
CA ARG A 82 -27.03 -4.53 4.87
C ARG A 82 -26.24 -3.40 4.24
N LEU A 83 -25.20 -3.75 3.50
CA LEU A 83 -24.36 -2.79 2.79
C LEU A 83 -25.10 -1.92 1.77
N ASN A 84 -26.15 -2.46 1.15
CA ASN A 84 -26.93 -1.70 0.16
C ASN A 84 -27.71 -0.53 0.78
N GLN A 85 -28.01 -0.58 2.08
CA GLN A 85 -28.62 0.52 2.83
C GLN A 85 -27.64 1.67 3.09
N LEU A 86 -26.33 1.38 3.05
CA LEU A 86 -25.25 2.35 3.23
C LEU A 86 -24.61 2.78 1.92
N ASN A 87 -25.26 2.51 0.78
CA ASN A 87 -24.76 2.86 -0.55
C ASN A 87 -24.85 4.39 -0.79
N THR A 88 -24.00 5.11 -0.09
CA THR A 88 -23.88 6.58 -0.13
C THR A 88 -22.66 6.99 -0.96
N PRO A 89 -22.67 8.19 -1.56
CA PRO A 89 -21.50 8.70 -2.28
C PRO A 89 -20.23 8.74 -1.42
N ASP A 90 -20.36 8.99 -0.11
CA ASP A 90 -19.25 9.08 0.83
C ASP A 90 -18.61 7.70 1.07
N VAL A 91 -19.42 6.66 1.26
CA VAL A 91 -18.93 5.28 1.41
C VAL A 91 -18.28 4.82 0.12
N ASN A 92 -18.91 5.04 -1.03
CA ASN A 92 -18.34 4.64 -2.32
C ASN A 92 -17.03 5.37 -2.64
N GLY A 93 -16.95 6.65 -2.30
CA GLY A 93 -15.74 7.47 -2.48
C GLY A 93 -14.61 7.08 -1.53
N ALA A 94 -14.92 6.64 -0.31
CA ALA A 94 -13.91 6.22 0.67
C ALA A 94 -13.43 4.78 0.46
N CYS A 95 -14.28 3.90 -0.05
CA CYS A 95 -14.03 2.46 -0.16
C CYS A 95 -13.61 2.01 -1.58
N TRP A 96 -13.31 2.92 -2.52
CA TRP A 96 -13.04 2.52 -3.91
C TRP A 96 -11.84 1.56 -4.12
N LYS A 97 -10.91 1.47 -3.15
CA LYS A 97 -9.77 0.55 -3.18
C LYS A 97 -9.99 -0.74 -2.41
N VAL A 98 -11.03 -0.80 -1.58
CA VAL A 98 -11.27 -1.87 -0.62
C VAL A 98 -12.73 -2.28 -0.64
N GLN A 99 -13.01 -3.57 -0.77
CA GLN A 99 -14.39 -3.99 -0.85
C GLN A 99 -14.95 -4.20 0.54
N VAL A 100 -15.98 -3.43 0.94
CA VAL A 100 -16.75 -3.77 2.14
C VAL A 100 -17.66 -4.94 1.77
N VAL A 101 -17.62 -5.98 2.59
CA VAL A 101 -18.35 -7.23 2.32
C VAL A 101 -19.49 -7.43 3.32
N GLY A 102 -19.45 -6.80 4.50
CA GLY A 102 -20.47 -6.89 5.54
C GLY A 102 -20.40 -5.73 6.54
N VAL A 103 -21.52 -5.44 7.22
CA VAL A 103 -21.68 -4.38 8.24
C VAL A 103 -22.51 -4.87 9.43
N ASN A 104 -22.30 -4.25 10.59
CA ASN A 104 -22.99 -4.50 11.87
C ASN A 104 -22.89 -5.94 12.36
N GLU A 105 -21.75 -6.56 12.12
CA GLU A 105 -21.56 -8.00 12.25
C GLU A 105 -20.34 -8.31 13.10
N LEU A 106 -20.55 -8.85 14.31
CA LEU A 106 -19.45 -9.30 15.17
C LEU A 106 -18.91 -10.69 14.78
N ALA A 107 -19.70 -11.47 14.06
CA ALA A 107 -19.31 -12.76 13.51
C ALA A 107 -19.77 -12.82 12.06
N ALA A 108 -18.78 -12.73 11.15
CA ALA A 108 -19.03 -12.65 9.72
C ALA A 108 -18.71 -13.92 8.96
N GLN A 109 -19.74 -14.69 8.61
CA GLN A 109 -19.59 -15.92 7.85
C GLN A 109 -19.68 -15.64 6.36
N GLU A 110 -18.60 -15.92 5.64
CA GLU A 110 -18.58 -15.86 4.18
C GLU A 110 -19.41 -17.01 3.64
N VAL A 111 -20.44 -16.69 2.86
CA VAL A 111 -21.20 -17.71 2.15
C VAL A 111 -20.35 -18.13 0.96
N GLU A 112 -19.83 -19.36 1.02
CA GLU A 112 -18.90 -19.90 0.01
C GLU A 112 -19.37 -19.58 -1.43
N GLY A 113 -18.48 -19.00 -2.23
CA GLY A 113 -18.74 -18.71 -3.64
C GLY A 113 -19.52 -17.42 -3.91
N THR A 114 -19.76 -16.60 -2.90
CA THR A 114 -20.40 -15.28 -3.06
C THR A 114 -19.59 -14.19 -2.35
N ASN A 115 -19.55 -12.98 -2.91
CA ASN A 115 -19.02 -11.80 -2.21
C ASN A 115 -20.01 -11.26 -1.15
N THR A 116 -20.84 -12.13 -0.58
CA THR A 116 -21.86 -11.77 0.39
C THR A 116 -21.56 -12.46 1.71
N LEU A 117 -21.42 -11.65 2.77
CA LEU A 117 -21.31 -12.13 4.15
C LEU A 117 -22.70 -12.23 4.77
N SER A 118 -22.93 -13.31 5.50
CA SER A 118 -24.13 -13.50 6.31
C SER A 118 -23.82 -13.18 7.77
N SER A 119 -24.48 -12.14 8.29
CA SER A 119 -24.29 -11.64 9.64
C SER A 119 -25.09 -12.39 10.68
N SER A 120 -24.41 -12.74 11.77
CA SER A 120 -25.04 -13.21 12.99
C SER A 120 -24.48 -12.43 14.18
N GLY A 121 -25.34 -11.65 14.82
CA GLY A 121 -25.02 -10.89 16.04
C GLY A 121 -24.86 -9.39 15.81
N GLU A 122 -25.81 -8.64 16.35
CA GLU A 122 -25.77 -7.19 16.53
C GLU A 122 -25.39 -6.88 17.99
N ALA A 123 -24.51 -5.92 18.20
CA ALA A 123 -24.26 -5.36 19.53
C ALA A 123 -24.58 -3.86 19.52
N ASP A 124 -25.42 -3.44 20.47
CA ASP A 124 -25.89 -2.06 20.60
C ASP A 124 -24.73 -1.06 20.69
N GLY A 125 -24.67 -0.15 19.72
CA GLY A 125 -23.64 0.89 19.61
C GLY A 125 -22.25 0.40 19.20
N MET A 126 -22.12 -0.83 18.70
CA MET A 126 -20.89 -1.35 18.11
C MET A 126 -21.06 -1.56 16.61
N TYR A 127 -20.32 -0.79 15.82
CA TYR A 127 -20.29 -0.91 14.36
C TYR A 127 -19.12 -1.79 13.96
N ALA A 128 -19.41 -2.92 13.35
CA ALA A 128 -18.41 -3.78 12.75
C ALA A 128 -18.55 -3.76 11.23
N PHE A 129 -17.44 -3.89 10.50
CA PHE A 129 -17.47 -4.07 9.06
C PHE A 129 -16.31 -4.96 8.61
N LYS A 130 -16.58 -5.79 7.60
CA LYS A 130 -15.57 -6.66 6.98
C LYS A 130 -15.08 -6.02 5.70
N VAL A 131 -13.77 -5.95 5.54
CA VAL A 131 -13.10 -5.43 4.35
C VAL A 131 -12.30 -6.53 3.69
N TRP A 132 -12.49 -6.69 2.38
CA TRP A 132 -11.71 -7.59 1.54
C TRP A 132 -10.66 -6.81 0.73
N SER A 133 -9.45 -7.35 0.68
CA SER A 133 -8.30 -6.87 -0.08
C SER A 133 -7.54 -8.04 -0.70
N LEU A 134 -6.68 -7.75 -1.68
CA LEU A 134 -5.80 -8.73 -2.34
C LEU A 134 -4.81 -9.39 -1.37
N GLU A 135 -4.50 -8.74 -0.25
CA GLU A 135 -3.64 -9.29 0.81
C GLU A 135 -4.40 -10.13 1.85
N GLY A 136 -5.73 -10.20 1.74
CA GLY A 136 -6.62 -10.94 2.63
C GLY A 136 -7.79 -10.10 3.13
N THR A 137 -8.58 -10.69 4.02
CA THR A 137 -9.76 -10.07 4.61
C THR A 137 -9.47 -9.59 6.03
N GLY A 138 -10.02 -8.46 6.43
CA GLY A 138 -9.90 -7.91 7.79
C GLY A 138 -11.25 -7.49 8.33
N MET A 139 -11.51 -7.83 9.59
CA MET A 139 -12.66 -7.33 10.35
C MET A 139 -12.25 -6.11 11.15
N PHE A 140 -13.06 -5.05 11.11
CA PHE A 140 -12.83 -3.84 11.88
C PHE A 140 -14.05 -3.54 12.74
N VAL A 141 -13.82 -3.17 13.99
CA VAL A 141 -14.88 -2.88 14.95
C VAL A 141 -14.66 -1.50 15.57
N TYR A 142 -15.74 -0.75 15.70
CA TYR A 142 -15.82 0.55 16.35
C TYR A 142 -16.89 0.52 17.43
N ASP A 143 -16.56 1.01 18.63
CA ASP A 143 -17.48 1.09 19.76
C ASP A 143 -17.77 2.56 20.08
N ARG A 144 -19.05 2.93 19.94
CA ARG A 144 -19.54 4.29 20.17
C ARG A 144 -19.45 4.70 21.64
N TRP A 145 -19.63 3.77 22.56
CA TRP A 145 -19.70 4.04 23.99
C TRP A 145 -18.33 4.23 24.61
N THR A 146 -17.36 3.39 24.22
CA THR A 146 -15.99 3.48 24.73
C THR A 146 -15.12 4.44 23.92
N GLY A 147 -15.60 4.91 22.77
CA GLY A 147 -14.81 5.72 21.83
C GLY A 147 -13.61 4.95 21.25
N ARG A 148 -13.62 3.61 21.34
CA ARG A 148 -12.57 2.78 20.77
C ARG A 148 -12.63 2.90 19.25
N ARG A 149 -11.54 3.39 18.69
CA ARG A 149 -11.30 3.48 17.24
C ARG A 149 -11.24 2.08 16.65
N PHE A 150 -11.40 2.01 15.33
CA PHE A 150 -11.28 0.80 14.53
C PHE A 150 -10.09 -0.08 14.94
N VAL A 151 -10.40 -1.23 15.51
CA VAL A 151 -9.42 -2.29 15.81
C VAL A 151 -9.63 -3.43 14.82
N ARG A 152 -8.54 -3.92 14.22
CA ARG A 152 -8.58 -5.12 13.39
C ARG A 152 -8.75 -6.35 14.29
N VAL A 153 -9.75 -7.17 14.00
CA VAL A 153 -9.97 -8.47 14.64
C VAL A 153 -9.34 -9.53 13.74
N GLU A 154 -8.41 -10.31 14.29
CA GLU A 154 -7.73 -11.43 13.62
C GLU A 154 -8.52 -12.73 13.76
#